data_AF-A0A7C8LIX9-F1
#
_entry.id   AF-A0A7C8LIX9-F1
#
_cell.length_a   1.000
_cell.length_b   1.000
_cell.length_c   1.000
_cell.angle_alpha   90.00
_cell.angle_beta   90.00
_cell.angle_gamma   90.00
#
_symmetry.space_group_name_H-M   'P 1'
#
loop_
_entity.id
_entity.type
_entity.pdbx_description
1 polymer ?
#
loop_
_entity_poly.entity_id
_entity_poly.type
_entity_poly.pdbx_seq_one_letter_code
_entity_poly.pdbx_strand_id
1 'polypeptide(L)'
;MLTDEIYNFLSQYNWKVLSRMYGNSHSSIIGFISNGWLAKGNNCFIFDGAPASNIGSGREGQRNADILLCKNEKPYAVVEVETNVSKYKDKIDSIISYMDSNNDFNGIRFGLMIMANFRTKERKYKHNWDEIKRYIAEKEKYPIALVSIEKSIMSLDDNVLDLLRKRNEYYSHTVDRIDYWIYDKKISEGNLLDIRKAIDLKDDSNIEKIIREINKDEFTVLDVYDFIKGNYIATWNELVNESKLRKSNYTIKNYLSNIIIKYSKKQHSII
;
A
#
# COMPACT_ATOMS: atom_id res chain seq x y z
N MET A 1 2.59 -2.32 -19.03
CA MET A 1 1.55 -3.36 -19.04
C MET A 1 0.64 -3.16 -17.84
N LEU A 2 -0.54 -3.78 -17.77
CA LEU A 2 -1.45 -3.59 -16.62
C LEU A 2 -0.84 -4.17 -15.33
N THR A 3 -0.03 -5.23 -15.40
CA THR A 3 0.84 -5.67 -14.29
C THR A 3 1.68 -4.53 -13.68
N ASP A 4 2.34 -3.72 -14.52
CA ASP A 4 3.19 -2.60 -14.06
C ASP A 4 2.36 -1.46 -13.48
N GLU A 5 1.18 -1.21 -14.06
CA GLU A 5 0.23 -0.22 -13.56
C GLU A 5 -0.25 -0.59 -12.15
N ILE A 6 -0.62 -1.86 -11.93
CA ILE A 6 -1.04 -2.37 -10.62
C ILE A 6 0.12 -2.29 -9.62
N TYR A 7 1.33 -2.68 -10.02
CA TYR A 7 2.50 -2.55 -9.16
C TYR A 7 2.78 -1.09 -8.79
N ASN A 8 2.68 -0.16 -9.74
CA ASN A 8 2.81 1.28 -9.48
C ASN A 8 1.70 1.78 -8.55
N PHE A 9 0.47 1.29 -8.71
CA PHE A 9 -0.62 1.58 -7.80
C PHE A 9 -0.27 1.15 -6.36
N LEU A 10 0.17 -0.09 -6.17
CA LEU A 10 0.50 -0.65 -4.84
C LEU A 10 1.72 0.04 -4.23
N SER A 11 2.77 0.26 -5.00
CA SER A 11 4.02 0.82 -4.49
C SER A 11 3.88 2.27 -4.03
N GLN A 12 2.88 3.01 -4.51
CA GLN A 12 2.65 4.40 -4.07
C GLN A 12 2.23 4.51 -2.60
N TYR A 13 1.64 3.47 -2.02
CA TYR A 13 1.21 3.49 -0.62
C TYR A 13 2.40 3.34 0.34
N ASN A 14 2.36 4.08 1.47
CA ASN A 14 3.33 3.91 2.54
C ASN A 14 2.92 2.75 3.46
N TRP A 15 3.14 1.51 3.00
CA TRP A 15 2.76 0.28 3.70
C TRP A 15 3.34 0.15 5.10
N LYS A 16 4.46 0.83 5.40
CA LYS A 16 5.06 0.87 6.75
C LYS A 16 4.16 1.54 7.78
N VAL A 17 3.19 2.35 7.37
CA VAL A 17 2.22 2.96 8.31
C VAL A 17 1.39 1.89 9.01
N LEU A 18 1.08 0.77 8.36
CA LEU A 18 0.31 -0.31 8.96
C LEU A 18 1.00 -0.91 10.20
N SER A 19 2.34 -0.91 10.29
CA SER A 19 3.02 -1.40 11.51
C SER A 19 2.81 -0.48 12.73
N ARG A 20 2.37 0.76 12.51
CA ARG A 20 2.08 1.76 13.55
C ARG A 20 0.59 1.88 13.86
N MET A 21 -0.27 1.20 13.10
CA MET A 21 -1.72 1.17 13.31
C MET A 21 -2.08 -0.03 14.19
N TYR A 22 -2.03 0.14 15.50
CA TYR A 22 -2.26 -0.97 16.44
C TYR A 22 -3.67 -1.56 16.29
N GLY A 23 -3.71 -2.84 15.95
CA GLY A 23 -4.92 -3.61 15.67
C GLY A 23 -5.12 -3.90 14.18
N ASN A 24 -4.93 -2.90 13.31
CA ASN A 24 -5.13 -3.01 11.86
C ASN A 24 -6.44 -3.76 11.51
N SER A 25 -7.57 -3.26 12.03
CA SER A 25 -8.88 -3.86 11.76
C SER A 25 -9.24 -3.75 10.27
N HIS A 26 -10.24 -4.52 9.84
CA HIS A 26 -10.83 -4.46 8.49
C HIS A 26 -11.05 -3.01 8.02
N SER A 27 -11.80 -2.23 8.80
CA SER A 27 -12.11 -0.82 8.51
C SER A 27 -10.87 0.08 8.50
N SER A 28 -9.84 -0.23 9.30
CA SER A 28 -8.60 0.54 9.31
C SER A 28 -7.81 0.37 8.00
N ILE A 29 -7.78 -0.86 7.47
CA ILE A 29 -7.13 -1.17 6.19
C ILE A 29 -7.90 -0.54 5.03
N ILE A 30 -9.24 -0.59 5.07
CA ILE A 30 -10.11 0.16 4.16
C ILE A 30 -9.74 1.65 4.18
N GLY A 31 -9.69 2.26 5.37
CA GLY A 31 -9.32 3.66 5.54
C GLY A 31 -7.92 3.99 4.99
N PHE A 32 -6.94 3.11 5.17
CA PHE A 32 -5.59 3.26 4.61
C PHE A 32 -5.60 3.30 3.08
N ILE A 33 -6.34 2.39 2.44
CA ILE A 33 -6.48 2.37 0.97
C ILE A 33 -7.25 3.59 0.47
N SER A 34 -8.40 3.90 1.08
CA SER A 34 -9.22 5.07 0.75
C SER A 34 -8.41 6.35 0.80
N ASN A 35 -7.72 6.60 1.92
CA ASN A 35 -6.93 7.81 2.09
C ASN A 35 -5.76 7.88 1.10
N GLY A 36 -5.05 6.76 0.89
CA GLY A 36 -3.95 6.71 -0.08
C GLY A 36 -4.41 6.88 -1.53
N TRP A 37 -5.64 6.51 -1.87
CA TRP A 37 -6.24 6.77 -3.18
C TRP A 37 -6.65 8.23 -3.36
N LEU A 38 -7.40 8.80 -2.40
CA LEU A 38 -7.86 10.18 -2.45
C LEU A 38 -6.69 11.18 -2.48
N ALA A 39 -5.58 10.85 -1.80
CA ALA A 39 -4.37 11.66 -1.81
C ALA A 39 -3.69 11.77 -3.19
N LYS A 40 -4.06 10.94 -4.18
CA LYS A 40 -3.47 10.99 -5.53
C LYS A 40 -3.96 12.16 -6.38
N GLY A 41 -5.07 12.80 -6.00
CA GLY A 41 -5.54 14.03 -6.63
C GLY A 41 -7.06 14.17 -6.69
N ASN A 42 -7.51 15.35 -7.12
CA ASN A 42 -8.93 15.75 -7.13
C ASN A 42 -9.80 14.96 -8.11
N ASN A 43 -9.21 14.12 -8.95
CA ASN A 43 -9.90 13.24 -9.89
C ASN A 43 -10.01 11.79 -9.38
N CYS A 44 -9.63 11.51 -8.13
CA CYS A 44 -9.73 10.22 -7.49
C CYS A 44 -10.88 10.23 -6.48
N PHE A 45 -11.85 9.33 -6.65
CA PHE A 45 -13.05 9.24 -5.82
C PHE A 45 -13.22 7.80 -5.31
N ILE A 46 -14.06 7.62 -4.29
CA ILE A 46 -14.40 6.31 -3.74
C ILE A 46 -15.92 6.18 -3.54
N PHE A 47 -16.42 4.96 -3.69
CA PHE A 47 -17.65 4.54 -3.01
C PHE A 47 -17.25 3.64 -1.84
N ASP A 48 -17.43 4.14 -0.61
CA ASP A 48 -17.30 3.38 0.63
C ASP A 48 -18.64 2.67 0.91
N GLY A 49 -18.66 1.35 0.76
CA GLY A 49 -19.90 0.59 0.52
C GLY A 49 -20.31 0.65 -0.94
N ALA A 50 -19.55 -0.03 -1.80
CA ALA A 50 -19.78 -0.01 -3.24
C ALA A 50 -21.21 -0.44 -3.61
N PRO A 51 -21.84 0.18 -4.63
CA PRO A 51 -23.12 -0.28 -5.13
C PRO A 51 -23.00 -1.72 -5.63
N ALA A 52 -24.03 -2.54 -5.44
CA ALA A 52 -23.97 -3.96 -5.79
C ALA A 52 -23.62 -4.16 -7.28
N SER A 53 -22.80 -5.16 -7.58
CA SER A 53 -22.40 -5.48 -8.96
C SER A 53 -23.58 -5.95 -9.83
N ASN A 54 -24.65 -6.44 -9.21
CA ASN A 54 -25.86 -6.95 -9.82
C ASN A 54 -27.12 -6.39 -9.16
N ILE A 55 -28.17 -6.17 -9.96
CA ILE A 55 -29.47 -5.74 -9.46
C ILE A 55 -30.22 -6.97 -8.92
N GLY A 56 -30.29 -7.10 -7.60
CA GLY A 56 -31.10 -8.10 -6.89
C GLY A 56 -32.22 -7.45 -6.06
N SER A 57 -33.30 -8.18 -5.80
CA SER A 57 -34.36 -7.74 -4.88
C SER A 57 -33.93 -7.91 -3.42
N GLY A 58 -33.64 -6.80 -2.73
CA GLY A 58 -33.15 -6.83 -1.35
C GLY A 58 -31.67 -7.21 -1.22
N ARG A 59 -31.20 -7.56 -0.02
CA ARG A 59 -29.79 -7.93 0.24
C ARG A 59 -29.41 -9.34 -0.24
N GLU A 60 -30.38 -10.18 -0.58
CA GLU A 60 -30.11 -11.52 -1.05
C GLU A 60 -29.61 -11.50 -2.50
N GLY A 61 -28.47 -12.14 -2.75
CA GLY A 61 -27.84 -12.22 -4.07
C GLY A 61 -27.04 -10.99 -4.49
N GLN A 62 -27.06 -9.89 -3.72
CA GLN A 62 -26.22 -8.71 -3.98
C GLN A 62 -24.77 -8.98 -3.57
N ARG A 63 -23.84 -8.66 -4.47
CA ARG A 63 -22.40 -8.65 -4.17
C ARG A 63 -21.92 -7.20 -4.07
N ASN A 64 -21.66 -6.77 -2.84
CA ASN A 64 -21.13 -5.45 -2.53
C ASN A 64 -19.67 -5.57 -2.13
N ALA A 65 -18.81 -4.87 -2.85
CA ALA A 65 -17.42 -4.73 -2.47
C ALA A 65 -17.26 -3.74 -1.31
N ASP A 66 -16.18 -3.90 -0.55
CA ASP A 66 -15.85 -2.97 0.53
C ASP A 66 -15.63 -1.54 -0.02
N ILE A 67 -14.86 -1.41 -1.12
CA ILE A 67 -14.62 -0.11 -1.77
C ILE A 67 -14.60 -0.25 -3.29
N LEU A 68 -15.21 0.71 -3.98
CA LEU A 68 -14.97 0.94 -5.41
C LEU A 68 -14.15 2.21 -5.59
N LEU A 69 -12.96 2.09 -6.16
CA LEU A 69 -12.10 3.22 -6.52
C LEU A 69 -12.50 3.74 -7.90
N CYS A 70 -12.63 5.05 -8.02
CA CYS A 70 -12.99 5.73 -9.26
C CYS A 70 -11.93 6.76 -9.64
N LYS A 71 -11.68 6.91 -10.94
CA LYS A 71 -10.75 7.89 -11.52
C LYS A 71 -11.41 8.61 -12.69
N ASN A 72 -11.33 9.94 -12.74
CA ASN A 72 -11.96 10.76 -13.77
C ASN A 72 -13.45 10.40 -13.98
N GLU A 73 -14.21 10.34 -12.87
CA GLU A 73 -15.64 10.04 -12.86
C GLU A 73 -16.04 8.64 -13.40
N LYS A 74 -15.08 7.70 -13.48
CA LYS A 74 -15.32 6.32 -13.91
C LYS A 74 -14.81 5.31 -12.88
N PRO A 75 -15.43 4.13 -12.76
CA PRO A 75 -14.87 3.00 -12.03
C PRO A 75 -13.44 2.70 -12.49
N TYR A 76 -12.55 2.39 -11.55
CA TYR A 76 -11.14 2.14 -11.81
C TYR A 76 -10.66 0.81 -11.23
N ALA A 77 -10.95 0.54 -9.95
CA ALA A 77 -10.58 -0.73 -9.32
C ALA A 77 -11.58 -1.10 -8.22
N VAL A 78 -11.91 -2.38 -8.12
CA VAL A 78 -12.74 -2.93 -7.04
C VAL A 78 -11.83 -3.48 -5.94
N VAL A 79 -12.11 -3.15 -4.69
CA VAL A 79 -11.28 -3.53 -3.53
C VAL A 79 -12.11 -4.33 -2.54
N GLU A 80 -11.60 -5.49 -2.14
CA GLU A 80 -12.11 -6.29 -1.04
C GLU A 80 -11.01 -6.43 0.02
N VAL A 81 -11.38 -6.28 1.27
CA VAL A 81 -10.52 -6.57 2.43
C VAL A 81 -11.13 -7.77 3.15
N GLU A 82 -10.33 -8.75 3.55
CA GLU A 82 -10.89 -9.88 4.28
C GLU A 82 -9.89 -10.45 5.29
N THR A 83 -10.44 -10.78 6.45
CA THR A 83 -9.68 -11.32 7.58
C THR A 83 -9.93 -12.80 7.83
N ASN A 84 -11.07 -13.31 7.34
CA ASN A 84 -11.43 -14.72 7.42
C ASN A 84 -11.06 -15.46 6.13
N VAL A 85 -10.12 -16.39 6.26
CA VAL A 85 -9.62 -17.24 5.15
C VAL A 85 -10.75 -17.97 4.42
N SER A 86 -11.80 -18.40 5.13
CA SER A 86 -12.90 -19.14 4.51
C SER A 86 -13.70 -18.33 3.50
N LYS A 87 -13.61 -16.99 3.55
CA LYS A 87 -14.35 -16.06 2.66
C LYS A 87 -13.54 -15.57 1.46
N TYR A 88 -12.26 -15.94 1.35
CA TYR A 88 -11.40 -15.39 0.30
C TYR A 88 -11.91 -15.66 -1.12
N LYS A 89 -12.39 -16.88 -1.40
CA LYS A 89 -12.97 -17.21 -2.70
C LYS A 89 -14.24 -16.41 -2.98
N ASP A 90 -15.13 -16.30 -2.00
CA ASP A 90 -16.37 -15.53 -2.14
C ASP A 90 -16.10 -14.05 -2.46
N LYS A 91 -15.06 -13.47 -1.83
CA LYS A 91 -14.60 -12.10 -2.08
C LYS A 91 -13.95 -11.93 -3.46
N ILE A 92 -13.20 -12.93 -3.92
CA ILE A 92 -12.68 -12.93 -5.30
C ILE A 92 -13.83 -13.03 -6.32
N ASP A 93 -14.84 -13.85 -6.04
CA ASP A 93 -16.03 -13.94 -6.90
C ASP A 93 -16.84 -12.63 -6.89
N SER A 94 -16.84 -11.89 -5.77
CA SER A 94 -17.37 -10.53 -5.69
C SER A 94 -16.63 -9.60 -6.66
N ILE A 95 -15.30 -9.54 -6.57
CA ILE A 95 -14.44 -8.79 -7.50
C ILE A 95 -14.74 -9.14 -8.96
N ILE A 96 -14.78 -10.42 -9.29
CA ILE A 96 -15.04 -10.90 -10.65
C ILE A 96 -16.42 -10.46 -11.13
N SER A 97 -17.43 -10.50 -10.26
CA SER A 97 -18.78 -10.04 -10.60
C SER A 97 -18.81 -8.56 -11.00
N TYR A 98 -18.05 -7.69 -10.33
CA TYR A 98 -17.92 -6.29 -10.76
C TYR A 98 -17.26 -6.17 -12.14
N MET A 99 -16.24 -6.98 -12.40
CA MET A 99 -15.48 -6.95 -13.66
C MET A 99 -16.27 -7.52 -14.85
N ASP A 100 -17.27 -8.37 -14.61
CA ASP A 100 -18.18 -8.87 -15.64
C ASP A 100 -19.38 -7.94 -15.90
N SER A 101 -19.73 -7.06 -14.96
CA SER A 101 -20.84 -6.11 -15.09
C SER A 101 -20.49 -4.94 -16.02
N ASN A 102 -20.58 -5.18 -17.32
CA ASN A 102 -20.11 -4.25 -18.38
C ASN A 102 -20.92 -2.95 -18.56
N ASN A 103 -22.08 -2.77 -17.93
CA ASN A 103 -22.91 -1.58 -18.12
C ASN A 103 -22.49 -0.45 -17.18
N ASP A 104 -22.66 -0.66 -15.87
CA ASP A 104 -22.46 0.40 -14.87
C ASP A 104 -21.04 0.45 -14.31
N PHE A 105 -20.29 -0.65 -14.44
CA PHE A 105 -18.92 -0.78 -13.94
C PHE A 105 -17.86 -0.77 -15.05
N ASN A 106 -18.25 -0.31 -16.24
CA ASN A 106 -17.34 -0.17 -17.37
C ASN A 106 -16.17 0.77 -17.03
N GLY A 107 -14.96 0.24 -17.06
CA GLY A 107 -13.74 0.97 -16.73
C GLY A 107 -12.90 0.35 -15.62
N ILE A 108 -13.45 -0.62 -14.86
CA ILE A 108 -12.64 -1.38 -13.89
C ILE A 108 -11.46 -2.04 -14.60
N ARG A 109 -10.26 -1.66 -14.16
CA ARG A 109 -8.98 -2.11 -14.71
C ARG A 109 -8.53 -3.41 -14.07
N PHE A 110 -8.74 -3.55 -12.76
CA PHE A 110 -8.31 -4.70 -11.97
C PHE A 110 -9.10 -4.81 -10.67
N GLY A 111 -9.04 -5.99 -10.06
CA GLY A 111 -9.48 -6.23 -8.69
C GLY A 111 -8.31 -6.24 -7.70
N LEU A 112 -8.55 -5.77 -6.48
CA LEU A 112 -7.59 -5.81 -5.38
C LEU A 112 -8.20 -6.55 -4.19
N MET A 113 -7.61 -7.68 -3.84
CA MET A 113 -7.96 -8.45 -2.65
C MET A 113 -6.86 -8.28 -1.60
N ILE A 114 -7.21 -7.65 -0.48
CA ILE A 114 -6.31 -7.47 0.66
C ILE A 114 -6.68 -8.48 1.74
N MET A 115 -5.81 -9.45 1.94
CA MET A 115 -5.94 -10.49 2.94
C MET A 115 -5.14 -10.06 4.18
N ALA A 116 -5.80 -9.88 5.31
CA ALA A 116 -5.12 -9.55 6.57
C ALA A 116 -5.46 -10.60 7.63
N ASN A 117 -4.49 -11.36 8.13
CA ASN A 117 -4.84 -12.46 9.02
C ASN A 117 -5.46 -11.94 10.34
N PHE A 118 -6.60 -12.52 10.71
CA PHE A 118 -7.11 -12.39 12.08
C PHE A 118 -6.24 -13.26 12.98
N ARG A 119 -5.56 -12.63 13.95
CA ARG A 119 -4.72 -13.33 14.91
C ARG A 119 -5.21 -13.02 16.31
N THR A 120 -5.38 -14.07 17.11
CA THR A 120 -5.60 -13.98 18.56
C THR A 120 -4.55 -14.82 19.27
N LYS A 121 -4.54 -14.86 20.60
CA LYS A 121 -3.67 -15.78 21.37
C LYS A 121 -3.89 -17.25 21.00
N GLU A 122 -5.11 -17.59 20.59
CA GLU A 122 -5.58 -18.97 20.42
C GLU A 122 -5.61 -19.42 18.95
N ARG A 123 -5.68 -18.47 18.01
CA ARG A 123 -5.82 -18.77 16.58
C ARG A 123 -4.80 -18.00 15.75
N LYS A 124 -4.00 -18.74 14.99
CA LYS A 124 -3.18 -18.24 13.89
C LYS A 124 -3.63 -18.96 12.62
N TYR A 125 -4.22 -18.23 11.69
CA TYR A 125 -4.38 -18.74 10.34
C TYR A 125 -3.32 -18.09 9.46
N LYS A 126 -2.59 -18.91 8.70
CA LYS A 126 -1.79 -18.45 7.57
C LYS A 126 -2.75 -18.19 6.42
N HIS A 127 -2.43 -17.21 5.58
CA HIS A 127 -3.15 -17.03 4.34
C HIS A 127 -3.00 -18.29 3.50
N ASN A 128 -4.10 -18.73 2.88
CA ASN A 128 -4.10 -19.88 1.99
C ASN A 128 -3.58 -19.48 0.60
N TRP A 129 -2.35 -18.98 0.57
CA TRP A 129 -1.72 -18.28 -0.55
C TRP A 129 -1.77 -19.09 -1.84
N ASP A 130 -1.33 -20.35 -1.79
CA ASP A 130 -1.21 -21.18 -2.97
C ASP A 130 -2.57 -21.59 -3.54
N GLU A 131 -3.55 -21.84 -2.67
CA GLU A 131 -4.92 -22.15 -3.10
C GLU A 131 -5.56 -20.94 -3.78
N ILE A 132 -5.41 -19.75 -3.20
CA ILE A 132 -6.00 -18.53 -3.75
C ILE A 132 -5.32 -18.09 -5.05
N LYS A 133 -3.99 -18.17 -5.13
CA LYS A 133 -3.24 -17.95 -6.37
C LYS A 133 -3.75 -18.85 -7.49
N ARG A 134 -3.93 -20.14 -7.20
CA ARG A 134 -4.42 -21.14 -8.15
C ARG A 134 -5.86 -20.86 -8.57
N TYR A 135 -6.72 -20.54 -7.61
CA TYR A 135 -8.12 -20.17 -7.86
C TYR A 135 -8.24 -18.97 -8.81
N ILE A 136 -7.40 -17.94 -8.64
CA ILE A 136 -7.37 -16.78 -9.56
C ILE A 136 -6.82 -17.19 -10.93
N ALA A 137 -5.72 -17.94 -10.96
CA ALA A 137 -5.09 -18.37 -12.21
C ALA A 137 -6.04 -19.23 -13.07
N GLU A 138 -6.87 -20.08 -12.46
CA GLU A 138 -7.90 -20.89 -13.13
C GLU A 138 -9.00 -20.05 -13.80
N LYS A 139 -9.19 -18.78 -13.40
CA LYS A 139 -10.14 -17.88 -14.06
C LYS A 139 -9.59 -17.24 -15.33
N GLU A 140 -8.25 -17.21 -15.47
CA GLU A 140 -7.41 -16.72 -16.60
C GLU A 140 -7.63 -15.27 -17.10
N LYS A 141 -8.87 -14.78 -17.07
CA LYS A 141 -9.35 -13.57 -17.73
C LYS A 141 -9.13 -12.31 -16.91
N TYR A 142 -9.13 -12.39 -15.58
CA TYR A 142 -9.30 -11.22 -14.71
C TYR A 142 -7.97 -10.76 -14.10
N PRO A 143 -7.56 -9.50 -14.36
CA PRO A 143 -6.46 -8.87 -13.65
C PRO A 143 -6.79 -8.70 -12.17
N ILE A 144 -6.08 -9.43 -11.30
CA ILE A 144 -6.31 -9.37 -9.85
C ILE A 144 -4.96 -9.25 -9.13
N ALA A 145 -4.89 -8.31 -8.19
CA ALA A 145 -3.82 -8.21 -7.21
C ALA A 145 -4.26 -8.81 -5.88
N LEU A 146 -3.37 -9.60 -5.30
CA LEU A 146 -3.41 -10.04 -3.92
C LEU A 146 -2.40 -9.22 -3.11
N VAL A 147 -2.83 -8.73 -1.95
CA VAL A 147 -1.94 -8.22 -0.91
C VAL A 147 -2.18 -9.02 0.35
N SER A 148 -1.13 -9.60 0.90
CA SER A 148 -1.17 -10.37 2.14
C SER A 148 -0.47 -9.61 3.25
N ILE A 149 -1.20 -9.26 4.30
CA ILE A 149 -0.69 -8.59 5.50
C ILE A 149 -0.59 -9.64 6.59
N GLU A 150 0.63 -10.13 6.83
CA GLU A 150 0.90 -11.08 7.91
C GLU A 150 1.27 -10.36 9.20
N LYS A 151 0.56 -10.72 10.27
CA LYS A 151 0.77 -10.17 11.61
C LYS A 151 1.37 -11.21 12.57
N SER A 152 2.29 -10.78 13.45
CA SER A 152 2.73 -11.54 14.63
C SER A 152 2.49 -10.88 15.95
N ILE A 153 2.28 -11.74 16.96
CA ILE A 153 2.23 -11.35 18.36
C ILE A 153 3.60 -10.80 18.74
N MET A 154 3.60 -9.61 19.32
CA MET A 154 4.76 -9.01 19.95
C MET A 154 4.75 -9.25 21.46
N SER A 155 5.94 -9.40 22.03
CA SER A 155 6.15 -9.14 23.45
C SER A 155 5.93 -7.65 23.71
N LEU A 156 5.21 -7.34 24.78
CA LEU A 156 4.86 -5.98 25.17
C LEU A 156 5.42 -5.67 26.55
N ASP A 157 5.98 -4.47 26.70
CA ASP A 157 6.54 -4.02 27.97
C ASP A 157 5.46 -3.35 28.85
N ASP A 158 5.88 -2.75 29.96
CA ASP A 158 4.99 -2.05 30.91
C ASP A 158 5.02 -0.52 30.73
N ASN A 159 5.40 -0.05 29.54
CA ASN A 159 5.24 1.36 29.18
C ASN A 159 3.76 1.69 28.88
N VAL A 160 3.41 2.98 28.95
CA VAL A 160 2.03 3.46 28.77
C VAL A 160 1.40 2.97 27.46
N LEU A 161 2.16 3.01 26.36
CA LEU A 161 1.66 2.62 25.05
C LEU A 161 1.36 1.12 24.99
N ASP A 162 2.25 0.29 25.52
CA ASP A 162 2.09 -1.15 25.54
C ASP A 162 0.98 -1.60 26.49
N LEU A 163 0.81 -0.93 27.62
CA LEU A 163 -0.34 -1.14 28.51
C LEU A 163 -1.68 -0.85 27.80
N LEU A 164 -1.75 0.20 26.97
CA LEU A 164 -2.93 0.48 26.15
C LEU A 164 -3.13 -0.60 25.07
N ARG A 165 -2.06 -1.06 24.42
CA ARG A 165 -2.12 -2.14 23.41
C ARG A 165 -2.60 -3.46 24.00
N LYS A 166 -2.23 -3.79 25.25
CA LYS A 166 -2.71 -4.97 25.98
C LYS A 166 -4.24 -4.97 26.18
N ARG A 167 -4.89 -3.79 26.14
CA ARG A 167 -6.35 -3.63 26.30
C ARG A 167 -7.14 -3.72 24.99
N ASN A 168 -6.48 -3.73 23.83
CA ASN A 168 -7.16 -3.77 22.54
C ASN A 168 -7.54 -5.22 22.17
N GLU A 169 -8.78 -5.41 21.70
CA GLU A 169 -9.30 -6.69 21.22
C GLU A 169 -8.50 -7.22 20.03
N TYR A 170 -8.05 -6.31 19.15
CA TYR A 170 -7.03 -6.58 18.16
C TYR A 170 -5.67 -6.51 18.88
N TYR A 171 -5.32 -7.64 19.51
CA TYR A 171 -4.18 -7.85 20.40
C TYR A 171 -2.84 -7.29 19.88
N SER A 172 -1.80 -7.35 20.70
CA SER A 172 -0.47 -6.75 20.47
C SER A 172 0.31 -7.29 19.27
N HIS A 173 -0.19 -6.97 18.08
CA HIS A 173 0.35 -7.44 16.84
C HIS A 173 1.25 -6.38 16.20
N THR A 174 2.31 -6.84 15.54
CA THR A 174 3.00 -6.07 14.51
C THR A 174 2.74 -6.71 13.17
N VAL A 175 2.79 -5.88 12.13
CA VAL A 175 2.89 -6.39 10.76
C VAL A 175 4.33 -6.85 10.56
N ASP A 176 4.51 -8.13 10.23
CA ASP A 176 5.83 -8.71 9.98
C ASP A 176 6.21 -8.57 8.52
N ARG A 177 5.21 -8.83 7.66
CA ARG A 177 5.41 -9.04 6.24
C ARG A 177 4.17 -8.57 5.49
N ILE A 178 4.38 -7.84 4.40
CA ILE A 178 3.33 -7.50 3.46
C ILE A 178 3.78 -7.98 2.09
N ASP A 179 3.22 -9.08 1.61
CA ASP A 179 3.54 -9.60 0.28
C ASP A 179 2.49 -9.17 -0.73
N TYR A 180 2.89 -9.00 -1.98
CA TYR A 180 1.98 -8.81 -3.10
C TYR A 180 2.17 -9.92 -4.15
N TRP A 181 1.11 -10.19 -4.88
CA TRP A 181 1.12 -10.99 -6.09
C TRP A 181 0.10 -10.43 -7.06
N ILE A 182 0.52 -10.20 -8.29
CA ILE A 182 -0.31 -9.63 -9.35
C ILE A 182 -0.40 -10.67 -10.45
N TYR A 183 -1.62 -10.94 -10.89
CA TYR A 183 -1.89 -11.78 -12.03
C TYR A 183 -2.60 -10.99 -13.13
N ASP A 184 -1.95 -10.90 -14.29
CA ASP A 184 -2.49 -10.28 -15.51
C ASP A 184 -1.76 -10.88 -16.72
N LYS A 185 -2.06 -12.14 -17.07
CA LYS A 185 -1.33 -12.97 -18.07
C LYS A 185 0.17 -13.18 -17.81
N LYS A 186 0.76 -12.36 -16.94
CA LYS A 186 2.09 -12.38 -16.37
C LYS A 186 1.94 -12.26 -14.86
N ILE A 187 2.85 -12.91 -14.15
CA ILE A 187 2.94 -12.85 -12.69
C ILE A 187 4.00 -11.84 -12.28
N SER A 188 3.68 -11.01 -11.28
CA SER A 188 4.65 -10.19 -10.54
C SER A 188 4.40 -10.37 -9.05
N GLU A 189 5.43 -10.67 -8.28
CA GLU A 189 5.32 -10.88 -6.83
C GLU A 189 6.52 -10.32 -6.09
N GLY A 190 6.33 -10.03 -4.81
CA GLY A 190 7.37 -9.48 -3.97
C GLY A 190 6.83 -9.00 -2.64
N ASN A 191 7.62 -8.18 -1.95
CA ASN A 191 7.29 -7.68 -0.63
C ASN A 191 7.13 -6.15 -0.65
N LEU A 192 5.99 -5.68 -0.14
CA LEU A 192 5.60 -4.28 -0.09
C LEU A 192 6.33 -3.47 1.00
N LEU A 193 6.88 -4.13 2.02
CA LEU A 193 7.77 -3.49 3.01
C LEU A 193 9.20 -3.32 2.48
N ASP A 194 9.62 -4.21 1.56
CA ASP A 194 10.92 -4.19 0.91
C ASP A 194 10.94 -3.40 -0.41
N ILE A 195 9.86 -2.69 -0.77
CA ILE A 195 9.81 -1.93 -2.03
C ILE A 195 10.95 -0.91 -2.03
N ARG A 196 11.92 -1.21 -2.88
CA ARG A 196 12.98 -0.28 -3.23
C ARG A 196 12.39 0.68 -4.26
N LYS A 197 11.81 1.79 -3.80
CA LYS A 197 11.54 2.91 -4.71
C LYS A 197 12.87 3.50 -5.15
N ALA A 198 13.08 3.53 -6.47
CA ALA A 198 14.17 4.25 -7.11
C ALA A 198 13.60 5.53 -7.71
N ILE A 199 14.29 6.62 -7.48
CA ILE A 199 14.05 7.94 -8.04
C ILE A 199 15.40 8.55 -8.36
N ASP A 200 15.52 9.09 -9.58
CA ASP A 200 16.72 9.79 -10.01
C ASP A 200 16.71 11.19 -9.41
N LEU A 201 17.65 11.45 -8.50
CA LEU A 201 17.81 12.73 -7.83
C LEU A 201 18.54 13.77 -8.70
N LYS A 202 18.99 13.42 -9.91
CA LYS A 202 19.56 14.38 -10.87
C LYS A 202 18.48 15.10 -11.68
N ASP A 203 17.23 14.63 -11.63
CA ASP A 203 16.08 15.24 -12.28
C ASP A 203 15.34 16.18 -11.32
N ASP A 204 15.36 17.48 -11.63
CA ASP A 204 14.70 18.53 -10.86
C ASP A 204 13.20 18.28 -10.63
N SER A 205 12.52 17.68 -11.62
CA SER A 205 11.08 17.38 -11.50
C SER A 205 10.79 16.31 -10.44
N ASN A 206 11.74 15.42 -10.20
CA ASN A 206 11.63 14.38 -9.19
C ASN A 206 11.97 14.90 -7.79
N ILE A 207 12.94 15.81 -7.69
CA ILE A 207 13.24 16.52 -6.43
C ILE A 207 12.01 17.31 -5.97
N GLU A 208 11.34 18.02 -6.88
CA GLU A 208 10.13 18.79 -6.55
C GLU A 208 8.99 17.89 -6.05
N LYS A 209 8.82 16.69 -6.62
CA LYS A 209 7.84 15.70 -6.12
C LYS A 209 8.17 15.28 -4.69
N ILE A 210 9.43 14.91 -4.43
CA ILE A 210 9.88 14.54 -3.08
C ILE A 210 9.57 15.66 -2.09
N ILE A 211 9.88 16.90 -2.44
CA ILE A 211 9.65 18.07 -1.58
C ILE A 211 8.17 18.25 -1.26
N ARG A 212 7.29 18.11 -2.26
CA ARG A 212 5.83 18.21 -2.05
C ARG A 212 5.29 17.12 -1.12
N GLU A 213 5.91 15.95 -1.09
CA GLU A 213 5.49 14.84 -0.21
C GLU A 213 5.91 15.01 1.25
N ILE A 214 6.86 15.89 1.58
CA ILE A 214 7.38 16.06 2.95
C ILE A 214 6.35 16.73 3.89
N ASN A 215 5.26 17.30 3.36
CA ASN A 215 4.15 17.92 4.10
C ASN A 215 4.62 18.87 5.24
N LYS A 216 5.47 19.85 4.87
CA LYS A 216 5.94 20.92 5.75
C LYS A 216 5.96 22.25 4.98
N ASP A 217 5.62 23.35 5.65
CA ASP A 217 5.68 24.70 5.06
C ASP A 217 7.13 25.10 4.68
N GLU A 218 8.09 24.61 5.45
CA GLU A 218 9.52 24.69 5.21
C GLU A 218 10.21 23.38 5.61
N PHE A 219 11.22 22.96 4.86
CA PHE A 219 12.00 21.75 5.12
C PHE A 219 13.50 22.04 5.11
N THR A 220 14.27 21.15 5.73
CA THR A 220 15.73 21.14 5.76
C THR A 220 16.29 20.01 4.90
N VAL A 221 17.60 20.04 4.63
CA VAL A 221 18.29 18.92 3.97
C VAL A 221 18.13 17.62 4.76
N LEU A 222 18.11 17.68 6.09
CA LEU A 222 17.92 16.52 6.96
C LEU A 222 16.52 15.91 6.83
N ASP A 223 15.50 16.76 6.68
CA ASP A 223 14.13 16.29 6.44
C ASP A 223 14.03 15.47 5.15
N VAL A 224 14.66 15.96 4.07
CA VAL A 224 14.70 15.25 2.79
C VAL A 224 15.56 13.99 2.90
N TYR A 225 16.68 14.04 3.61
CA TYR A 225 17.53 12.88 3.87
C TYR A 225 16.76 11.76 4.58
N ASP A 226 16.08 12.07 5.69
CA ASP A 226 15.32 11.09 6.46
C ASP A 226 14.12 10.59 5.66
N PHE A 227 13.49 11.47 4.88
CA PHE A 227 12.40 11.11 3.99
C PHE A 227 12.85 10.15 2.88
N ILE A 228 13.97 10.42 2.19
CA ILE A 228 14.52 9.53 1.15
C ILE A 228 14.94 8.20 1.77
N LYS A 229 15.65 8.22 2.91
CA LYS A 229 16.05 7.00 3.63
C LYS A 229 14.85 6.15 4.07
N GLY A 230 13.76 6.80 4.49
CA GLY A 230 12.53 6.12 4.94
C GLY A 230 11.66 5.58 3.81
N ASN A 231 11.59 6.28 2.68
CA ASN A 231 10.59 6.06 1.63
C ASN A 231 11.17 5.62 0.26
N TYR A 232 12.46 5.85 -0.02
CA TYR A 232 13.12 5.55 -1.30
C TYR A 232 14.40 4.72 -1.13
N ILE A 233 14.24 3.48 -0.69
CA ILE A 233 15.35 2.59 -0.32
C ILE A 233 16.32 2.32 -1.48
N ALA A 234 15.85 2.24 -2.73
CA ALA A 234 16.74 2.00 -3.87
C ALA A 234 17.66 3.20 -4.09
N THR A 235 17.08 4.40 -4.14
CA THR A 235 17.83 5.66 -4.23
C THR A 235 18.78 5.80 -3.05
N TRP A 236 18.33 5.46 -1.84
CA TRP A 236 19.19 5.48 -0.67
C TRP A 236 20.42 4.57 -0.82
N ASN A 237 20.24 3.34 -1.32
CA ASN A 237 21.36 2.42 -1.54
C ASN A 237 22.30 2.88 -2.66
N GLU A 238 21.77 3.50 -3.71
CA GLU A 238 22.57 4.15 -4.75
C GLU A 238 23.44 5.26 -4.16
N LEU A 239 22.85 6.15 -3.36
CA LEU A 239 23.56 7.21 -2.65
C LEU A 239 24.67 6.66 -1.74
N VAL A 240 24.39 5.59 -0.98
CA VAL A 240 25.39 4.94 -0.13
C VAL A 240 26.54 4.39 -0.97
N ASN A 241 26.26 3.74 -2.10
CA ASN A 241 27.29 3.20 -2.98
C ASN A 241 28.11 4.31 -3.65
N GLU A 242 27.47 5.36 -4.17
CA GLU A 242 28.16 6.52 -4.73
C GLU A 242 29.05 7.22 -3.68
N SER A 243 28.58 7.36 -2.45
CA SER A 243 29.36 7.98 -1.36
C SER A 243 30.58 7.16 -0.98
N LYS A 244 30.48 5.82 -0.96
CA LYS A 244 31.62 4.92 -0.69
C LYS A 244 32.70 5.01 -1.77
N LEU A 245 32.31 5.27 -3.02
CA LEU A 245 33.23 5.41 -4.15
C LEU A 245 33.99 6.76 -4.14
N ARG A 246 33.47 7.79 -3.46
CA ARG A 246 34.07 9.13 -3.39
C ARG A 246 34.89 9.28 -2.09
N LYS A 247 36.21 9.44 -2.19
CA LYS A 247 37.13 9.50 -1.04
C LYS A 247 36.82 10.64 -0.02
N SER A 248 36.98 10.28 1.26
CA SER A 248 37.04 10.97 2.57
C SER A 248 36.21 12.21 2.93
N ASN A 249 35.69 13.03 2.01
CA ASN A 249 34.92 14.24 2.40
C ASN A 249 33.51 14.33 1.80
N TYR A 250 33.06 13.30 1.07
CA TYR A 250 31.79 13.32 0.36
C TYR A 250 30.73 12.45 1.06
N THR A 251 30.03 13.04 2.04
CA THR A 251 28.92 12.35 2.71
C THR A 251 27.64 12.42 1.87
N ILE A 252 26.70 11.49 2.08
CA ILE A 252 25.38 11.53 1.44
C ILE A 252 24.66 12.85 1.75
N LYS A 253 24.85 13.39 2.96
CA LYS A 253 24.32 14.71 3.35
C LYS A 253 24.89 15.82 2.46
N ASN A 254 26.18 15.79 2.15
CA ASN A 254 26.81 16.76 1.24
C ASN A 254 26.29 16.61 -0.19
N TYR A 255 26.11 15.38 -0.67
CA TYR A 255 25.52 15.12 -1.98
C TYR A 255 24.11 15.70 -2.09
N LEU A 256 23.24 15.35 -1.14
CA LEU A 256 21.88 15.87 -1.12
C LEU A 256 21.88 17.38 -1.01
N SER A 257 22.66 17.97 -0.09
CA SER A 257 22.78 19.43 0.07
C SER A 257 23.02 20.12 -1.28
N ASN A 258 23.98 19.65 -2.08
CA ASN A 258 24.27 20.27 -3.40
C ASN A 258 23.08 20.26 -4.36
N ILE A 259 22.23 19.24 -4.26
CA ILE A 259 21.09 19.03 -5.16
C ILE A 259 19.86 19.82 -4.69
N ILE A 260 19.60 19.83 -3.38
CA ILE A 260 18.34 20.33 -2.82
C ILE A 260 18.44 21.70 -2.14
N ILE A 261 19.63 22.26 -1.96
CA ILE A 261 19.83 23.56 -1.29
C ILE A 261 19.07 24.69 -2.00
N LYS A 262 18.92 24.62 -3.33
CA LYS A 262 18.13 25.59 -4.12
C LYS A 262 16.64 25.60 -3.77
N TYR A 263 16.14 24.55 -3.12
CA TYR A 263 14.75 24.43 -2.69
C TYR A 263 14.55 24.58 -1.17
N SER A 264 15.62 24.45 -0.37
CA SER A 264 15.56 24.59 1.08
C SER A 264 15.29 26.05 1.47
N LYS A 265 14.11 26.33 2.04
CA LYS A 265 13.74 27.69 2.48
C LYS A 265 14.47 28.15 3.74
N LYS A 266 14.97 27.22 4.56
CA LYS A 266 15.87 27.52 5.67
C LYS A 266 17.30 27.35 5.18
N GLN A 267 18.01 28.48 5.01
CA GLN A 267 19.36 28.44 4.44
C GLN A 267 20.36 27.68 5.31
N HIS A 268 20.14 27.48 6.61
CA HIS A 268 21.15 26.91 7.50
C HIS A 268 20.56 25.88 8.47
N SER A 269 20.80 24.60 8.21
CA SER A 269 21.24 23.68 9.26
C SER A 269 22.62 23.21 8.85
N ILE A 270 23.62 24.00 9.23
CA ILE A 270 25.05 23.73 9.04
C ILE A 270 25.33 22.29 9.50
N ILE A 271 26.06 21.56 8.64
CA ILE A 271 26.62 20.23 8.89
C ILE A 271 27.57 20.27 10.08
#